data_AF-A0A9D2BHJ0-F1
#
_entry.id   AF-A0A9D2BHJ0-F1
#
_cell.length_a   1.000
_cell.length_b   1.000
_cell.length_c   1.000
_cell.angle_alpha   90.00
_cell.angle_beta   90.00
_cell.angle_gamma   90.00
#
_symmetry.space_group_name_H-M   'P 1'
#
loop_
_entity.id
_entity.type
_entity.pdbx_description
1 polymer ?
#
loop_
_entity_poly.entity_id
_entity_poly.type
_entity_poly.pdbx_seq_one_letter_code
_entity_poly.pdbx_strand_id
1 'polypeptide(L)'
;MFERCTSLFWRSFSHWIGGMGVLVFILAILPMKGGSVMNLMKAESPGPSVSKFVPRVRGTAKILYQIYIVMTIVLILSLLISGMTLFESLTLSFGAAGTGGFSILNSGCATYTAAQQWILTIGMILFGVNFNFYYLILCRKFKAAALSQEVRAYFLIILVAVAAITVDIYGTYPSLGETVRHAAFQVGSIITTTGYATTDFNLWPEFSKTILLLLMFIGACAGSTGGGIKVSRVLILLKTVKKELMSIVHPRSVKQIHFDKRPVEHEVLRSINVFLAVYMTIFAFSLLLVSIDEFSLETNFSAVATTFNNIGPGMDKVGPMGNFSEYSPLSKIVLTFDMLAGRLELFPMLILFSPSTWRKRG
;
A
#
# COMPACT_ATOMS: atom_id res chain seq x y z
N MET A 1 29.04 9.50 -13.81
CA MET A 1 27.89 8.71 -14.34
C MET A 1 27.69 7.43 -13.55
N PHE A 2 28.73 6.60 -13.38
CA PHE A 2 28.68 5.33 -12.63
C PHE A 2 28.15 5.48 -11.19
N GLU A 3 28.66 6.41 -10.39
CA GLU A 3 28.20 6.61 -9.00
C GLU A 3 26.71 6.98 -8.87
N ARG A 4 26.18 7.78 -9.81
CA ARG A 4 24.76 8.14 -9.85
C ARG A 4 23.89 6.93 -10.16
N CYS A 5 24.31 6.09 -11.12
CA CYS A 5 23.61 4.84 -11.43
C CYS A 5 23.60 3.88 -10.23
N THR A 6 24.72 3.77 -9.51
CA THR A 6 24.82 2.91 -8.32
C THR A 6 23.87 3.37 -7.20
N SER A 7 23.81 4.68 -6.93
CA SER A 7 22.90 5.23 -5.92
C SER A 7 21.43 5.00 -6.29
N LEU A 8 21.05 5.28 -7.54
CA LEU A 8 19.68 5.08 -8.04
C LEU A 8 19.25 3.61 -8.02
N PHE A 9 20.18 2.71 -8.37
CA PHE A 9 19.95 1.28 -8.28
C PHE A 9 19.72 0.84 -6.83
N TRP A 10 20.60 1.23 -5.90
CA TRP A 10 20.49 0.86 -4.49
C TRP A 10 19.17 1.32 -3.87
N ARG A 11 18.77 2.56 -4.18
CA ARG A 11 17.49 3.14 -3.78
C ARG A 11 16.29 2.31 -4.26
N SER A 12 16.31 1.85 -5.50
CA SER A 12 15.21 1.04 -6.06
C SER A 12 15.23 -0.39 -5.54
N PHE A 13 16.43 -0.96 -5.37
CA PHE A 13 16.65 -2.31 -4.90
C PHE A 13 16.24 -2.50 -3.43
N SER A 14 16.44 -1.49 -2.58
CA SER A 14 15.99 -1.55 -1.19
C SER A 14 14.46 -1.63 -1.10
N HIS A 15 13.71 -0.96 -1.98
CA HIS A 15 12.26 -1.14 -2.09
C HIS A 15 11.89 -2.56 -2.51
N TRP A 16 12.60 -3.14 -3.48
CA TRP A 16 12.31 -4.49 -3.93
C TRP A 16 12.49 -5.53 -2.82
N ILE A 17 13.55 -5.41 -2.00
CA ILE A 17 13.79 -6.26 -0.83
C ILE A 17 12.73 -6.01 0.26
N GLY A 18 12.42 -4.75 0.55
CA GLY A 18 11.45 -4.38 1.60
C GLY A 18 9.98 -4.64 1.23
N GLY A 19 9.68 -4.76 -0.07
CA GLY A 19 8.32 -4.88 -0.62
C GLY A 19 7.54 -6.05 -0.08
N MET A 20 8.15 -7.24 -0.08
CA MET A 20 7.52 -8.47 0.41
C MET A 20 7.77 -8.73 1.90
N GLY A 21 8.45 -7.81 2.58
CA GLY A 21 8.89 -7.97 3.98
C GLY A 21 10.28 -8.60 4.06
N VAL A 22 11.19 -7.92 4.74
CA VAL A 22 12.57 -8.38 4.92
C VAL A 22 12.59 -9.70 5.70
N LEU A 23 11.66 -9.92 6.64
CA LEU A 23 11.63 -11.18 7.40
C LEU A 23 11.11 -12.35 6.57
N VAL A 24 10.17 -12.15 5.64
CA VAL A 24 9.74 -13.20 4.70
C VAL A 24 10.89 -13.61 3.79
N PHE A 25 11.68 -12.63 3.32
CA PHE A 25 12.91 -12.87 2.55
C PHE A 25 13.94 -13.68 3.36
N ILE A 26 14.23 -13.25 4.59
CA ILE A 26 15.16 -13.93 5.49
C ILE A 26 14.70 -15.37 5.79
N LEU A 27 13.40 -15.59 6.00
CA LEU A 27 12.82 -16.91 6.26
C LEU A 27 12.85 -17.86 5.06
N ALA A 28 12.76 -17.33 3.84
CA ALA A 28 12.88 -18.16 2.63
C ALA A 28 14.29 -18.73 2.49
N ILE A 29 15.31 -17.95 2.88
CA ILE A 29 16.74 -18.25 2.66
C ILE A 29 17.38 -18.98 3.86
N LEU A 30 17.18 -18.49 5.09
CA LEU A 30 17.85 -19.03 6.27
C LEU A 30 17.20 -20.34 6.79
N PRO A 31 18.00 -21.35 7.16
CA PRO A 31 17.48 -22.55 7.81
C PRO A 31 17.00 -22.22 9.23
N MET A 32 15.75 -22.56 9.54
CA MET A 32 15.13 -22.33 10.85
C MET A 32 15.83 -23.17 11.93
N LYS A 33 16.71 -22.55 12.71
CA LYS A 33 17.14 -23.05 14.03
C LYS A 33 16.47 -22.19 15.11
N GLY A 34 15.35 -22.66 15.66
CA GLY A 34 14.72 -22.10 16.87
C GLY A 34 13.34 -21.46 16.69
N GLY A 35 12.53 -21.51 17.76
CA GLY A 35 11.13 -21.04 17.79
C GLY A 35 10.92 -19.52 17.83
N SER A 36 11.99 -18.72 17.98
CA SER A 36 11.93 -17.25 18.08
C SER A 36 11.41 -16.57 16.80
N VAL A 37 11.68 -17.17 15.63
CA VAL A 37 11.36 -16.56 14.32
C VAL A 37 9.85 -16.62 13.99
N MET A 38 9.10 -17.54 14.61
CA MET A 38 7.64 -17.66 14.43
C MET A 38 6.87 -16.51 15.07
N ASN A 39 7.37 -15.99 16.21
CA ASN A 39 6.78 -14.82 16.86
C ASN A 39 7.09 -13.52 16.10
N LEU A 40 8.23 -13.45 15.42
CA LEU A 40 8.59 -12.33 14.52
C LEU A 40 7.68 -12.24 13.29
N MET A 41 7.26 -13.37 12.71
CA MET A 41 6.39 -13.37 11.53
C MET A 41 4.97 -12.84 11.80
N LYS A 42 4.47 -13.03 13.03
CA LYS A 42 3.22 -12.39 13.49
C LYS A 42 3.35 -10.87 13.57
N ALA A 43 4.56 -10.34 13.70
CA ALA A 43 4.81 -8.91 13.78
C ALA A 43 4.85 -8.22 12.40
N GLU A 44 5.19 -8.93 11.33
CA GLU A 44 5.26 -8.36 9.96
C GLU A 44 4.01 -8.60 9.09
N SER A 45 3.17 -9.59 9.41
CA SER A 45 1.91 -9.82 8.67
C SER A 45 0.70 -10.08 9.59
N PRO A 46 0.14 -9.05 10.26
CA PRO A 46 -1.14 -9.11 10.98
C PRO A 46 -2.37 -9.17 10.04
N GLY A 47 -2.54 -10.31 9.36
CA GLY A 47 -3.78 -10.66 8.65
C GLY A 47 -4.60 -11.71 9.42
N PRO A 48 -5.94 -11.73 9.32
CA PRO A 48 -6.82 -12.64 10.07
C PRO A 48 -6.69 -14.14 9.71
N SER A 49 -5.65 -14.57 8.99
CA SER A 49 -5.50 -15.92 8.44
C SER A 49 -4.17 -16.63 8.72
N VAL A 50 -3.36 -16.19 9.70
CA VAL A 50 -2.06 -16.86 10.00
C VAL A 50 -2.23 -18.16 10.82
N SER A 51 -3.44 -18.50 11.25
CA SER A 51 -3.65 -19.43 12.38
C SER A 51 -3.52 -20.94 12.12
N LYS A 52 -3.24 -21.44 10.90
CA LYS A 52 -3.17 -22.91 10.67
C LYS A 52 -2.18 -23.39 9.60
N PHE A 53 -0.87 -23.10 9.67
CA PHE A 53 0.11 -23.78 8.78
C PHE A 53 1.51 -23.96 9.40
N VAL A 54 1.61 -24.47 10.63
CA VAL A 54 2.88 -24.56 11.38
C VAL A 54 3.99 -25.45 10.73
N PRO A 55 3.73 -26.47 9.88
CA PRO A 55 4.80 -27.20 9.19
C PRO A 55 5.10 -26.72 7.75
N ARG A 56 4.30 -25.80 7.17
CA ARG A 56 4.40 -25.38 5.74
C ARG A 56 4.82 -23.94 5.52
N VAL A 57 5.08 -23.16 6.58
CA VAL A 57 5.38 -21.72 6.51
C VAL A 57 6.52 -21.40 5.55
N ARG A 58 7.64 -22.14 5.60
CA ARG A 58 8.77 -21.96 4.67
C ARG A 58 8.40 -22.28 3.22
N GLY A 59 7.64 -23.35 3.00
CA GLY A 59 7.17 -23.74 1.67
C GLY A 59 6.26 -22.68 1.05
N THR A 60 5.32 -22.16 1.84
CA THR A 60 4.43 -21.08 1.42
C THR A 60 5.21 -19.78 1.18
N ALA A 61 6.11 -19.38 2.09
CA ALA A 61 6.94 -18.18 1.91
C ALA A 61 7.81 -18.27 0.64
N LYS A 62 8.42 -19.43 0.37
CA LYS A 62 9.20 -19.67 -0.85
C LYS A 62 8.34 -19.53 -2.12
N ILE A 63 7.13 -20.09 -2.12
CA ILE A 63 6.22 -19.98 -3.27
C ILE A 63 5.79 -18.53 -3.50
N LEU A 64 5.40 -17.82 -2.45
CA LEU A 64 5.00 -16.42 -2.56
C LEU A 64 6.16 -15.56 -3.08
N TYR A 65 7.40 -15.80 -2.60
CA TYR A 65 8.59 -15.09 -3.09
C TYR A 65 8.93 -15.44 -4.54
N GLN A 66 8.73 -16.70 -4.95
CA GLN A 66 8.84 -17.09 -6.35
C GLN A 66 7.84 -16.36 -7.25
N ILE A 67 6.58 -16.23 -6.81
CA ILE A 67 5.56 -15.44 -7.53
C ILE A 67 6.01 -13.98 -7.66
N TYR A 68 6.51 -13.38 -6.58
CA TYR A 68 7.02 -12.01 -6.57
C TYR A 68 8.16 -11.79 -7.57
N ILE A 69 9.18 -12.67 -7.58
CA ILE A 69 10.28 -12.61 -8.55
C ILE A 69 9.76 -12.76 -9.98
N VAL A 70 8.91 -13.76 -10.24
CA VAL A 70 8.40 -14.03 -11.59
C VAL A 70 7.59 -12.86 -12.11
N MET A 71 6.70 -12.28 -11.30
CA MET A 71 5.94 -11.08 -11.66
C MET A 71 6.86 -9.89 -11.93
N THR A 72 7.92 -9.72 -11.13
CA THR A 72 8.91 -8.65 -11.34
C THR A 72 9.63 -8.84 -12.68
N ILE A 73 10.07 -10.06 -13.00
CA ILE A 73 10.72 -10.37 -14.29
C ILE A 73 9.77 -10.12 -15.46
N VAL A 74 8.50 -10.51 -15.35
CA VAL A 74 7.50 -10.25 -16.39
C VAL A 74 7.32 -8.74 -16.62
N LEU A 75 7.31 -7.93 -15.55
CA LEU A 75 7.23 -6.47 -15.66
C LEU A 75 8.49 -5.90 -16.33
N ILE A 76 9.68 -6.34 -15.94
CA ILE A 76 10.96 -5.94 -16.55
C ILE A 76 10.96 -6.23 -18.05
N LEU A 77 10.61 -7.46 -18.44
CA LEU A 77 10.56 -7.87 -19.85
C LEU A 77 9.53 -7.06 -20.64
N SER A 78 8.37 -6.77 -20.07
CA SER A 78 7.34 -5.94 -20.71
C SER A 78 7.83 -4.52 -20.98
N LEU A 79 8.53 -3.91 -20.00
CA LEU A 79 9.12 -2.58 -20.14
C LEU A 79 10.28 -2.56 -21.14
N LEU A 80 11.10 -3.61 -21.18
CA LEU A 80 12.16 -3.76 -22.18
C LEU A 80 11.60 -3.83 -23.61
N ILE A 81 10.54 -4.62 -23.82
CA ILE A 81 9.88 -4.73 -25.14
C ILE A 81 9.30 -3.38 -25.57
N SER A 82 8.87 -2.54 -24.63
CA SER A 82 8.38 -1.18 -24.91
C SER A 82 9.49 -0.16 -25.27
N GLY A 83 10.75 -0.60 -25.34
CA GLY A 83 11.89 0.22 -25.75
C GLY A 83 12.62 0.96 -24.63
N MET A 84 12.35 0.66 -23.36
CA MET A 84 13.11 1.23 -22.23
C MET A 84 14.51 0.61 -22.14
N THR A 85 15.47 1.36 -21.59
CA THR A 85 16.79 0.78 -21.30
C THR A 85 16.67 -0.27 -20.19
N LEU A 86 17.60 -1.23 -20.17
CA LEU A 86 17.64 -2.27 -19.14
C LEU A 86 17.71 -1.66 -17.73
N PHE A 87 18.52 -0.62 -17.55
CA PHE A 87 18.64 0.06 -16.27
C PHE A 87 17.31 0.64 -15.81
N GLU A 88 16.60 1.36 -16.68
CA GLU A 88 15.33 1.98 -16.33
C GLU A 88 14.24 0.94 -16.03
N SER A 89 14.16 -0.09 -16.87
CA SER A 89 13.21 -1.18 -16.69
C SER A 89 13.38 -1.91 -15.35
N LEU A 90 14.63 -2.13 -14.91
CA LEU A 90 14.93 -2.73 -13.62
C LEU A 90 14.49 -1.84 -12.46
N THR A 91 14.95 -0.59 -12.45
CA THR A 91 14.69 0.33 -11.34
C THR A 91 13.20 0.66 -11.18
N LEU A 92 12.47 0.88 -12.27
CA LEU A 92 11.02 1.14 -12.21
C LEU A 92 10.23 -0.11 -11.80
N SER A 93 10.64 -1.29 -12.28
CA SER A 93 10.01 -2.55 -11.86
C SER A 93 10.23 -2.83 -10.39
N PHE A 94 11.42 -2.54 -9.86
CA PHE A 94 11.72 -2.68 -8.44
C PHE A 94 10.89 -1.74 -7.56
N GLY A 95 10.74 -0.48 -7.97
CA GLY A 95 9.89 0.48 -7.26
C GLY A 95 8.39 0.16 -7.38
N ALA A 96 7.93 -0.36 -8.52
CA ALA A 96 6.55 -0.82 -8.69
C ALA A 96 6.24 -2.08 -7.87
N ALA A 97 7.11 -3.10 -7.95
CA ALA A 97 6.95 -4.36 -7.23
C ALA A 97 7.02 -4.16 -5.71
N GLY A 98 7.99 -3.36 -5.26
CA GLY A 98 8.18 -3.01 -3.86
C GLY A 98 7.21 -1.95 -3.33
N THR A 99 6.31 -1.42 -4.17
CA THR A 99 5.37 -0.33 -3.87
C THR A 99 6.07 0.83 -3.15
N GLY A 100 7.10 1.37 -3.79
CA GLY A 100 7.99 2.37 -3.21
C GLY A 100 8.20 3.64 -4.05
N GLY A 101 7.90 3.60 -5.35
CA GLY A 101 7.74 4.82 -6.15
C GLY A 101 8.98 5.63 -6.47
N PHE A 102 10.18 5.15 -6.13
CA PHE A 102 11.40 5.86 -6.51
C PHE A 102 11.58 5.83 -8.03
N SER A 103 11.46 7.02 -8.63
CA SER A 103 11.78 7.24 -10.03
C SER A 103 13.26 7.61 -10.19
N ILE A 104 13.75 7.38 -11.41
CA ILE A 104 15.09 7.72 -11.89
C ILE A 104 15.16 9.19 -12.29
N LEU A 105 14.05 9.68 -12.87
CA LEU A 105 13.93 11.01 -13.41
C LEU A 105 13.18 11.90 -12.42
N ASN A 106 13.57 13.18 -12.34
CA ASN A 106 12.87 14.18 -11.55
C ASN A 106 11.44 14.43 -12.06
N SER A 107 11.19 14.20 -13.35
CA SER A 107 9.84 14.23 -13.95
C SER A 107 8.96 13.04 -13.55
N GLY A 108 9.42 12.16 -12.65
CA GLY A 108 8.70 10.98 -12.25
C GLY A 108 8.55 9.99 -13.40
N CYS A 109 7.30 9.71 -13.79
CA CYS A 109 6.95 8.88 -14.94
C CYS A 109 6.36 9.70 -16.11
N ALA A 110 6.38 11.03 -16.04
CA ALA A 110 5.77 11.90 -17.05
C ALA A 110 6.42 11.79 -18.43
N THR A 111 7.75 11.61 -18.49
CA THR A 111 8.53 11.55 -19.74
C THR A 111 8.37 10.23 -20.50
N TYR A 112 7.86 9.19 -19.84
CA TYR A 112 7.69 7.86 -20.45
C TYR A 112 6.49 7.81 -21.40
N THR A 113 6.57 6.93 -22.39
CA THR A 113 5.55 6.78 -23.43
C THR A 113 4.22 6.26 -22.86
N ALA A 114 3.13 6.47 -23.59
CA ALA A 114 1.80 5.98 -23.19
C ALA A 114 1.78 4.46 -22.94
N ALA A 115 2.52 3.68 -23.74
CA ALA A 115 2.64 2.23 -23.55
C ALA A 115 3.34 1.87 -22.24
N GLN A 116 4.45 2.55 -21.92
CA GLN A 116 5.21 2.34 -20.68
C GLN A 116 4.37 2.68 -19.44
N GLN A 117 3.62 3.79 -19.49
CA GLN A 117 2.73 4.17 -18.39
C GLN A 117 1.61 3.16 -18.18
N TRP A 118 1.02 2.59 -19.24
CA TRP A 118 0.03 1.52 -19.11
C TRP A 118 0.62 0.24 -18.51
N ILE A 119 1.80 -0.18 -18.96
CA ILE A 119 2.50 -1.35 -18.41
C ILE A 119 2.76 -1.17 -16.91
N LEU A 120 3.25 0.02 -16.51
CA LEU A 120 3.45 0.34 -15.10
C LEU A 120 2.14 0.39 -14.31
N THR A 121 1.07 0.98 -14.86
CA THR A 121 -0.25 1.04 -14.22
C THR A 121 -0.77 -0.36 -13.91
N ILE A 122 -0.73 -1.25 -14.91
CA ILE A 122 -1.16 -2.64 -14.75
C ILE A 122 -0.25 -3.36 -13.75
N GLY A 123 1.06 -3.18 -13.85
CA GLY A 123 2.04 -3.75 -12.92
C GLY A 123 1.75 -3.36 -11.46
N MET A 124 1.59 -2.06 -11.18
CA MET A 124 1.29 -1.53 -9.85
C MET A 124 0.01 -2.17 -9.28
N ILE A 125 -1.08 -2.15 -10.06
CA ILE A 125 -2.37 -2.72 -9.63
C ILE A 125 -2.23 -4.22 -9.32
N LEU A 126 -1.48 -4.97 -10.14
CA LEU A 126 -1.25 -6.39 -9.91
C LEU A 126 -0.44 -6.65 -8.63
N PHE A 127 0.59 -5.86 -8.34
CA PHE A 127 1.35 -5.98 -7.08
C PHE A 127 0.53 -5.59 -5.84
N GLY A 128 -0.52 -4.76 -6.00
CA GLY A 128 -1.50 -4.44 -4.96
C GLY A 128 -2.53 -5.54 -4.68
N VAL A 129 -2.60 -6.58 -5.49
CA VAL A 129 -3.47 -7.75 -5.25
C VAL A 129 -2.82 -8.68 -4.22
N ASN A 130 -3.65 -9.34 -3.41
CA ASN A 130 -3.20 -10.34 -2.44
C ASN A 130 -2.43 -11.49 -3.14
N PHE A 131 -1.19 -11.78 -2.72
CA PHE A 131 -0.39 -12.84 -3.37
C PHE A 131 -1.00 -14.24 -3.25
N ASN A 132 -1.87 -14.47 -2.26
CA ASN A 132 -2.63 -15.72 -2.14
C ASN A 132 -3.59 -15.92 -3.33
N PHE A 133 -4.11 -14.84 -3.91
CA PHE A 133 -4.92 -14.91 -5.13
C PHE A 133 -4.14 -15.55 -6.29
N TYR A 134 -2.88 -15.12 -6.50
CA TYR A 134 -2.01 -15.70 -7.53
C TYR A 134 -1.67 -17.16 -7.24
N TYR A 135 -1.42 -17.49 -5.97
CA TYR A 135 -1.22 -18.88 -5.56
C TYR A 135 -2.43 -19.77 -5.89
N LEU A 136 -3.66 -19.31 -5.61
CA LEU A 136 -4.88 -20.04 -5.94
C LEU A 136 -5.08 -20.23 -7.44
N ILE A 137 -4.71 -19.23 -8.26
CA ILE A 137 -4.69 -19.33 -9.72
C ILE A 137 -3.71 -20.41 -10.18
N LEU A 138 -2.50 -20.44 -9.62
CA LEU A 138 -1.49 -21.45 -9.95
C LEU A 138 -1.96 -22.87 -9.60
N CYS A 139 -2.71 -23.02 -8.50
CA CYS A 139 -3.37 -24.28 -8.13
C CYS A 139 -4.64 -24.59 -8.95
N ARG A 140 -4.93 -23.84 -10.03
CA ARG A 140 -6.11 -23.96 -10.90
C ARG A 140 -7.47 -23.81 -10.19
N LYS A 141 -7.51 -23.12 -9.03
CA LYS A 141 -8.73 -22.87 -8.25
C LYS A 141 -9.37 -21.52 -8.61
N PHE A 142 -9.60 -21.29 -9.90
CA PHE A 142 -10.09 -20.02 -10.44
C PHE A 142 -11.41 -19.53 -9.81
N LYS A 143 -12.34 -20.45 -9.54
CA LYS A 143 -13.63 -20.11 -8.90
C LYS A 143 -13.42 -19.52 -7.50
N ALA A 144 -12.52 -20.08 -6.70
CA ALA A 144 -12.25 -19.60 -5.35
C ALA A 144 -11.55 -18.23 -5.37
N ALA A 145 -10.63 -18.02 -6.31
CA ALA A 145 -9.93 -16.75 -6.50
C ALA A 145 -10.91 -15.62 -6.91
N ALA A 146 -11.76 -15.86 -7.90
CA ALA A 146 -12.73 -14.87 -8.38
C ALA A 146 -13.84 -14.53 -7.37
N LEU A 147 -14.09 -15.42 -6.39
CA LEU A 147 -15.07 -15.21 -5.33
C LEU A 147 -14.52 -14.39 -4.14
N SER A 148 -13.23 -14.03 -4.13
CA SER A 148 -12.65 -13.22 -3.07
C SER A 148 -13.31 -11.84 -3.01
N GLN A 149 -13.91 -11.53 -1.86
CA GLN A 149 -14.58 -10.25 -1.63
C GLN A 149 -13.59 -9.09 -1.62
N GLU A 150 -12.39 -9.31 -1.10
CA GLU A 150 -11.33 -8.30 -1.03
C GLU A 150 -10.86 -7.86 -2.41
N VAL A 151 -10.48 -8.81 -3.26
CA VAL A 151 -9.96 -8.53 -4.61
C VAL A 151 -11.03 -7.84 -5.46
N ARG A 152 -12.28 -8.28 -5.37
CA ARG A 152 -13.40 -7.65 -6.09
C ARG A 152 -13.65 -6.23 -5.64
N ALA A 153 -13.61 -5.96 -4.34
CA ALA A 153 -13.77 -4.60 -3.82
C ALA A 153 -12.60 -3.70 -4.24
N TYR A 154 -11.37 -4.21 -4.19
CA TYR A 154 -10.19 -3.49 -4.64
C TYR A 154 -10.31 -3.02 -6.10
N PHE A 155 -10.63 -3.92 -7.02
CA PHE A 155 -10.85 -3.55 -8.43
C PHE A 155 -12.06 -2.63 -8.61
N LEU A 156 -13.13 -2.81 -7.83
CA LEU A 156 -14.30 -1.92 -7.90
C LEU A 156 -13.96 -0.49 -7.46
N ILE A 157 -13.20 -0.33 -6.36
CA ILE A 157 -12.76 0.98 -5.87
C ILE A 157 -11.92 1.68 -6.92
N ILE A 158 -10.97 0.96 -7.55
CA ILE A 158 -10.15 1.48 -8.64
C ILE A 158 -11.03 1.94 -9.81
N LEU A 159 -11.92 1.08 -10.30
CA LEU A 159 -12.74 1.38 -11.46
C LEU A 159 -13.65 2.61 -11.21
N VAL A 160 -14.28 2.68 -10.05
CA VAL A 160 -15.14 3.81 -9.66
C VAL A 160 -14.33 5.10 -9.54
N ALA A 161 -13.16 5.06 -8.90
CA ALA A 161 -12.30 6.23 -8.77
C ALA A 161 -11.77 6.72 -10.12
N VAL A 162 -11.31 5.81 -10.98
CA VAL A 162 -10.85 6.14 -12.34
C VAL A 162 -11.99 6.76 -13.15
N ALA A 163 -13.18 6.19 -13.11
CA ALA A 163 -14.34 6.72 -13.84
C ALA A 163 -14.73 8.11 -13.32
N ALA A 164 -14.83 8.29 -12.00
CA ALA A 164 -15.20 9.56 -11.38
C ALA A 164 -14.19 10.67 -11.70
N ILE A 165 -12.89 10.39 -11.56
CA ILE A 165 -11.82 11.34 -11.90
C ILE A 165 -11.85 11.63 -13.41
N THR A 166 -11.94 10.61 -14.27
CA THR A 166 -11.95 10.82 -15.73
C THR A 166 -13.07 11.77 -16.17
N VAL A 167 -14.26 11.66 -15.57
CA VAL A 167 -15.39 12.57 -15.85
C VAL A 167 -15.09 14.00 -15.39
N ASP A 168 -14.46 14.15 -14.22
CA ASP A 168 -14.13 15.46 -13.62
C ASP A 168 -13.01 16.20 -14.37
N ILE A 169 -11.97 15.47 -14.81
CA ILE A 169 -10.85 16.03 -15.61
C ILE A 169 -11.11 15.98 -17.13
N TYR A 170 -12.37 15.75 -17.54
CA TYR A 170 -12.72 15.73 -18.95
C TYR A 170 -12.57 17.14 -19.55
N GLY A 171 -11.79 17.23 -20.63
CA GLY A 171 -11.45 18.51 -21.28
C GLY A 171 -10.13 19.14 -20.82
N THR A 172 -9.49 18.63 -19.76
CA THR A 172 -8.13 19.05 -19.37
C THR A 172 -7.07 18.48 -20.32
N TYR A 173 -7.33 17.32 -20.93
CA TYR A 173 -6.43 16.65 -21.86
C TYR A 173 -7.02 16.55 -23.27
N PRO A 174 -6.19 16.51 -24.33
CA PRO A 174 -6.65 16.50 -25.72
C PRO A 174 -7.55 15.33 -26.12
N SER A 175 -7.39 14.16 -25.47
CA SER A 175 -8.13 12.95 -25.84
C SER A 175 -8.64 12.18 -24.62
N LEU A 176 -9.81 11.54 -24.78
CA LEU A 176 -10.40 10.67 -23.74
C LEU A 176 -9.44 9.56 -23.30
N GLY A 177 -8.72 8.94 -24.24
CA GLY A 177 -7.76 7.88 -23.93
C GLY A 177 -6.60 8.38 -23.05
N GLU A 178 -6.18 9.63 -23.25
CA GLU A 178 -5.15 10.27 -22.43
C GLU A 178 -5.65 10.64 -21.04
N THR A 179 -6.87 11.18 -20.93
CA THR A 179 -7.54 11.46 -19.66
C THR A 179 -7.65 10.19 -18.81
N VAL A 180 -8.16 9.10 -19.40
CA VAL A 180 -8.31 7.80 -18.73
C VAL A 180 -6.95 7.25 -18.29
N ARG A 181 -5.93 7.37 -19.13
CA ARG A 181 -4.57 6.91 -18.81
C ARG A 181 -4.01 7.63 -17.59
N HIS A 182 -4.10 8.96 -17.54
CA HIS A 182 -3.60 9.73 -16.39
C HIS A 182 -4.41 9.46 -15.12
N ALA A 183 -5.74 9.37 -15.21
CA ALA A 183 -6.59 8.99 -14.09
C ALA A 183 -6.24 7.58 -13.57
N ALA A 184 -6.14 6.59 -14.46
CA ALA A 184 -5.80 5.21 -14.11
C ALA A 184 -4.42 5.09 -13.49
N PHE A 185 -3.43 5.81 -14.02
CA PHE A 185 -2.06 5.79 -13.49
C PHE A 185 -2.02 6.34 -12.06
N GLN A 186 -2.63 7.51 -11.82
CA GLN A 186 -2.59 8.15 -10.50
C GLN A 186 -3.41 7.39 -9.46
N VAL A 187 -4.61 6.92 -9.83
CA VAL A 187 -5.42 6.06 -8.95
C VAL A 187 -4.68 4.78 -8.62
N GLY A 188 -4.13 4.10 -9.63
CA GLY A 188 -3.37 2.87 -9.46
C GLY A 188 -2.18 3.08 -8.54
N SER A 189 -1.40 4.13 -8.79
CA SER A 189 -0.20 4.48 -8.01
C SER A 189 -0.50 4.81 -6.55
N ILE A 190 -1.57 5.56 -6.28
CA ILE A 190 -1.91 6.00 -4.92
C ILE A 190 -2.53 4.86 -4.11
N ILE A 191 -3.49 4.11 -4.67
CA ILE A 191 -4.15 3.00 -3.96
C ILE A 191 -3.20 1.83 -3.68
N THR A 192 -2.21 1.59 -4.55
CA THR A 192 -1.17 0.57 -4.33
C THR A 192 -0.06 1.06 -3.42
N THR A 193 -0.13 2.32 -2.98
CA THR A 193 0.92 3.03 -2.24
C THR A 193 2.26 2.99 -2.95
N THR A 194 2.26 3.02 -4.28
CA THR A 194 3.49 3.07 -5.07
C THR A 194 4.03 4.49 -5.12
N GLY A 195 3.21 5.49 -5.45
CA GLY A 195 3.64 6.89 -5.43
C GLY A 195 4.38 7.40 -6.68
N TYR A 196 4.32 6.68 -7.80
CA TYR A 196 4.68 7.26 -9.09
C TYR A 196 3.68 8.31 -9.54
N ALA A 197 4.17 9.34 -10.23
CA ALA A 197 3.32 10.36 -10.83
C ALA A 197 3.67 10.56 -12.32
N THR A 198 2.65 10.71 -13.16
CA THR A 198 2.80 11.06 -14.58
C THR A 198 2.45 12.52 -14.89
N THR A 199 1.70 13.16 -14.00
CA THR A 199 1.19 14.52 -14.16
C THR A 199 1.13 15.16 -12.79
N ASP A 200 1.13 16.49 -12.77
CA ASP A 200 0.83 17.23 -11.57
C ASP A 200 -0.68 17.25 -11.31
N PHE A 201 -1.13 16.45 -10.34
CA PHE A 201 -2.53 16.40 -9.93
C PHE A 201 -2.91 17.54 -8.97
N ASN A 202 -1.98 18.41 -8.57
CA ASN A 202 -2.34 19.66 -7.88
C ASN A 202 -3.17 20.59 -8.77
N LEU A 203 -3.01 20.47 -10.09
CA LEU A 203 -3.74 21.24 -11.11
C LEU A 203 -5.14 20.67 -11.41
N TRP A 204 -5.48 19.51 -10.86
CA TRP A 204 -6.79 18.90 -11.07
C TRP A 204 -7.86 19.57 -10.21
N PRO A 205 -9.15 19.48 -10.58
CA PRO A 205 -10.23 20.01 -9.78
C PRO A 205 -10.24 19.41 -8.37
N GLU A 206 -10.79 20.16 -7.41
CA GLU A 206 -10.84 19.78 -5.99
C GLU A 206 -11.52 18.42 -5.75
N PHE A 207 -12.50 18.07 -6.57
CA PHE A 207 -13.19 16.78 -6.47
C PHE A 207 -12.22 15.62 -6.74
N SER A 208 -11.45 15.68 -7.82
CA SER A 208 -10.41 14.69 -8.14
C SER A 208 -9.33 14.62 -7.06
N LYS A 209 -8.84 15.77 -6.56
CA LYS A 209 -7.85 15.82 -5.45
C LYS A 209 -8.40 15.15 -4.18
N THR A 210 -9.66 15.41 -3.85
CA THR A 210 -10.33 14.80 -2.70
C THR A 210 -10.45 13.29 -2.84
N ILE A 211 -10.79 12.78 -4.04
CA ILE A 211 -10.82 11.33 -4.29
C ILE A 211 -9.43 10.71 -4.07
N LEU A 212 -8.39 11.32 -4.63
CA LEU A 212 -7.02 10.83 -4.45
C LEU A 212 -6.60 10.84 -2.98
N LEU A 213 -6.93 11.89 -2.23
CA LEU A 213 -6.66 11.99 -0.79
C LEU A 213 -7.40 10.91 0.01
N LEU A 214 -8.64 10.57 -0.34
CA LEU A 214 -9.38 9.46 0.29
C LEU A 214 -8.76 8.10 -0.03
N LEU A 215 -8.29 7.90 -1.27
CA LEU A 215 -7.57 6.69 -1.67
C LEU A 215 -6.25 6.53 -0.91
N MET A 216 -5.63 7.60 -0.43
CA MET A 216 -4.41 7.50 0.37
C MET A 216 -4.63 6.69 1.66
N PHE A 217 -5.82 6.77 2.27
CA PHE A 217 -6.15 5.98 3.45
C PHE A 217 -6.50 4.53 3.09
N ILE A 218 -7.12 4.30 1.93
CA ILE A 218 -7.53 2.96 1.48
C ILE A 218 -6.37 2.31 0.72
N GLY A 219 -5.57 1.54 1.45
CA GLY A 219 -4.43 0.82 0.89
C GLY A 219 -4.83 -0.44 0.12
N ALA A 220 -3.81 -1.13 -0.41
CA ALA A 220 -3.92 -2.35 -1.19
C ALA A 220 -4.55 -3.55 -0.42
N CYS A 221 -4.70 -4.69 -1.09
CA CYS A 221 -5.21 -5.92 -0.46
C CYS A 221 -4.28 -6.39 0.68
N ALA A 222 -4.82 -7.08 1.68
CA ALA A 222 -4.03 -7.74 2.71
C ALA A 222 -3.14 -8.84 2.09
N GLY A 223 -1.89 -8.93 2.53
CA GLY A 223 -0.93 -9.85 1.94
C GLY A 223 -0.49 -9.47 0.51
N SER A 224 -0.56 -8.19 0.16
CA SER A 224 0.15 -7.56 -0.97
C SER A 224 1.40 -6.82 -0.47
N THR A 225 2.20 -6.22 -1.37
CA THR A 225 3.37 -5.42 -0.99
C THR A 225 3.04 -4.00 -0.52
N GLY A 226 1.83 -3.51 -0.82
CA GLY A 226 1.39 -2.15 -0.51
C GLY A 226 1.27 -1.85 0.98
N GLY A 227 1.09 -0.58 1.34
CA GLY A 227 0.93 -0.06 2.70
C GLY A 227 -0.54 0.24 3.07
N GLY A 228 -0.71 1.17 4.00
CA GLY A 228 -1.99 1.80 4.38
C GLY A 228 -3.04 0.91 5.06
N ILE A 229 -4.24 1.47 5.27
CA ILE A 229 -5.37 0.71 5.81
C ILE A 229 -5.90 -0.23 4.72
N LYS A 230 -5.60 -1.51 4.88
CA LYS A 230 -5.97 -2.56 3.91
C LYS A 230 -7.45 -2.54 3.55
N VAL A 231 -7.77 -2.81 2.28
CA VAL A 231 -9.15 -2.94 1.79
C VAL A 231 -9.98 -3.89 2.66
N SER A 232 -9.42 -5.01 3.11
CA SER A 232 -10.10 -5.94 4.02
C SER A 232 -10.55 -5.28 5.33
N ARG A 233 -9.74 -4.43 5.96
CA ARG A 233 -10.12 -3.70 7.18
C ARG A 233 -11.29 -2.77 6.91
N VAL A 234 -11.21 -1.98 5.84
CA VAL A 234 -12.28 -1.06 5.41
C VAL A 234 -13.60 -1.81 5.17
N LEU A 235 -13.56 -2.94 4.44
CA LEU A 235 -14.74 -3.76 4.19
C LEU A 235 -15.36 -4.36 5.46
N ILE A 236 -14.52 -4.83 6.39
CA ILE A 236 -15.00 -5.37 7.66
C ILE A 236 -15.65 -4.25 8.48
N LEU A 237 -15.05 -3.06 8.53
CA LEU A 237 -15.60 -1.90 9.22
C LEU A 237 -16.97 -1.48 8.66
N LEU A 238 -17.10 -1.37 7.34
CA LEU A 238 -18.38 -1.07 6.70
C LEU A 238 -19.46 -2.11 7.03
N LYS A 239 -19.09 -3.40 7.07
CA LYS A 239 -20.00 -4.47 7.51
C LYS A 239 -20.34 -4.38 8.99
N THR A 240 -19.40 -3.95 9.84
CA THR A 240 -19.64 -3.70 11.27
C THR A 240 -20.63 -2.57 11.47
N VAL A 241 -20.45 -1.43 10.79
CA VAL A 241 -21.39 -0.30 10.84
C VAL A 241 -22.78 -0.74 10.39
N LYS A 242 -22.88 -1.47 9.26
CA LYS A 242 -24.17 -2.01 8.79
C LYS A 242 -24.81 -2.96 9.81
N LYS A 243 -24.00 -3.81 10.47
CA LYS A 243 -24.49 -4.71 11.51
C LYS A 243 -25.02 -3.92 12.70
N GLU A 244 -24.28 -2.93 13.20
CA GLU A 244 -24.69 -2.11 14.35
C GLU A 244 -25.98 -1.34 14.06
N LEU A 245 -26.08 -0.68 12.90
CA LEU A 245 -27.32 -0.02 12.48
C LEU A 245 -28.52 -0.99 12.46
N MET A 246 -28.33 -2.20 11.92
CA MET A 246 -29.39 -3.20 11.89
C MET A 246 -29.72 -3.77 13.27
N SER A 247 -28.75 -3.84 14.19
CA SER A 247 -28.93 -4.29 15.57
C SER A 247 -29.75 -3.29 16.37
N ILE A 248 -29.53 -1.99 16.15
CA ILE A 248 -30.33 -0.91 16.75
C ILE A 248 -31.80 -1.02 16.30
N VAL A 249 -32.04 -1.30 15.01
CA VAL A 249 -33.40 -1.46 14.47
C VAL A 249 -34.04 -2.78 14.90
N HIS A 250 -33.26 -3.86 15.00
CA HIS A 250 -33.74 -5.21 15.34
C HIS A 250 -32.95 -5.81 16.52
N PRO A 251 -33.25 -5.39 17.77
CA PRO A 251 -32.45 -5.74 18.95
C PRO A 251 -32.43 -7.24 19.31
N ARG A 252 -33.37 -8.04 18.78
CA ARG A 252 -33.40 -9.50 18.96
C ARG A 252 -32.61 -10.28 17.90
N SER A 253 -32.07 -9.61 16.88
CA SER A 253 -31.41 -10.25 15.75
C SER A 253 -29.90 -10.38 15.98
N VAL A 254 -29.41 -11.58 16.30
CA VAL A 254 -27.97 -11.87 16.36
C VAL A 254 -27.40 -12.06 14.95
N LYS A 255 -26.84 -11.01 14.36
CA LYS A 255 -26.17 -11.09 13.05
C LYS A 255 -24.66 -11.29 13.21
N GLN A 256 -24.11 -12.25 12.48
CA GLN A 256 -22.67 -12.46 12.37
C GLN A 256 -22.12 -11.82 11.09
N ILE A 257 -21.00 -11.13 11.20
CA ILE A 257 -20.31 -10.57 10.04
C ILE A 257 -19.57 -11.71 9.34
N HIS A 258 -19.75 -11.81 8.02
CA HIS A 258 -19.07 -12.80 7.21
C HIS A 258 -18.06 -12.12 6.29
N PHE A 259 -16.84 -12.64 6.24
CA PHE A 259 -15.78 -12.26 5.30
C PHE A 259 -15.32 -13.50 4.55
N ASP A 260 -15.37 -13.49 3.21
CA ASP A 260 -15.08 -14.65 2.37
C ASP A 260 -15.79 -15.95 2.82
N LYS A 261 -17.09 -15.81 3.13
CA LYS A 261 -17.98 -16.89 3.62
C LYS A 261 -17.61 -17.51 4.96
N ARG A 262 -16.69 -16.90 5.72
CA ARG A 262 -16.35 -17.30 7.09
C ARG A 262 -16.83 -16.25 8.09
N PRO A 263 -17.36 -16.64 9.25
CA PRO A 263 -17.72 -15.70 10.30
C PRO A 263 -16.45 -15.01 10.83
N VAL A 264 -16.53 -13.70 11.03
CA VAL A 264 -15.46 -12.90 11.64
C VAL A 264 -15.64 -12.95 13.16
N GLU A 265 -14.60 -13.42 13.86
CA GLU A 265 -14.59 -13.50 15.32
C GLU A 265 -14.58 -12.11 15.96
N HIS A 266 -15.16 -12.01 17.16
CA HIS A 266 -15.29 -10.73 17.85
C HIS A 266 -13.94 -10.12 18.24
N GLU A 267 -12.93 -10.96 18.51
CA GLU A 267 -11.56 -10.51 18.79
C GLU A 267 -10.94 -9.77 17.60
N VAL A 268 -11.20 -10.25 16.38
CA VAL A 268 -10.71 -9.61 15.14
C VAL A 268 -11.35 -8.23 14.97
N LEU A 269 -12.66 -8.11 15.23
CA LEU A 269 -13.36 -6.83 15.19
C LEU A 269 -12.80 -5.84 16.22
N ARG A 270 -12.58 -6.30 17.46
CA ARG A 270 -11.97 -5.50 18.51
C ARG A 270 -10.57 -5.02 18.10
N SER A 271 -9.75 -5.91 17.55
CA SER A 271 -8.40 -5.58 17.08
C SER A 271 -8.41 -4.51 15.98
N ILE A 272 -9.33 -4.61 15.02
CA ILE A 272 -9.48 -3.60 13.95
C ILE A 272 -9.93 -2.24 14.52
N ASN A 273 -10.86 -2.23 15.47
CA ASN A 273 -11.32 -0.98 16.10
C ASN A 273 -10.20 -0.30 16.91
N VAL A 274 -9.43 -1.08 17.68
CA VAL A 274 -8.26 -0.56 18.41
C VAL A 274 -7.19 -0.05 17.44
N PHE A 275 -6.94 -0.76 16.35
CA PHE A 275 -6.03 -0.31 15.29
C PHE A 275 -6.44 1.06 14.76
N LEU A 276 -7.71 1.25 14.41
CA LEU A 276 -8.21 2.55 13.94
C LEU A 276 -8.10 3.65 15.00
N ALA A 277 -8.44 3.36 16.26
CA ALA A 277 -8.36 4.35 17.33
C ALA A 277 -6.92 4.84 17.53
N VAL A 278 -5.96 3.92 17.53
CA VAL A 278 -4.52 4.23 17.57
C VAL A 278 -4.10 5.01 16.34
N TYR A 279 -4.49 4.55 15.15
CA TYR A 279 -4.19 5.19 13.87
C TYR A 279 -4.59 6.67 13.91
N MET A 280 -5.83 6.96 14.29
CA MET A 280 -6.36 8.32 14.36
C MET A 280 -5.65 9.17 15.42
N THR A 281 -5.26 8.57 16.55
CA THR A 281 -4.56 9.27 17.63
C THR A 281 -3.17 9.70 17.20
N ILE A 282 -2.40 8.78 16.60
CA ILE A 282 -1.04 9.09 16.13
C ILE A 282 -1.12 10.08 14.98
N PHE A 283 -2.03 9.87 14.02
CA PHE A 283 -2.24 10.78 12.90
C PHE A 283 -2.54 12.22 13.37
N ALA A 284 -3.45 12.39 14.33
CA ALA A 284 -3.80 13.71 14.87
C ALA A 284 -2.61 14.37 15.59
N PHE A 285 -1.82 13.59 16.34
CA PHE A 285 -0.64 14.09 17.02
C PHE A 285 0.48 14.48 16.05
N SER A 286 0.76 13.65 15.03
CA SER A 286 1.73 13.96 13.99
C SER A 286 1.32 15.21 13.20
N LEU A 287 0.04 15.37 12.88
CA LEU A 287 -0.48 16.58 12.24
C LEU A 287 -0.26 17.84 13.08
N LEU A 288 -0.51 17.76 14.39
CA LEU A 288 -0.27 18.87 15.32
C LEU A 288 1.23 19.24 15.36
N LEU A 289 2.13 18.26 15.43
CA LEU A 289 3.57 18.54 15.48
C LEU A 289 4.11 19.11 14.17
N VAL A 290 3.67 18.58 13.02
CA VAL A 290 4.09 19.08 11.71
C VAL A 290 3.52 20.47 11.43
N SER A 291 2.38 20.83 12.04
CA SER A 291 1.79 22.17 11.90
C SER A 291 2.65 23.32 12.44
N ILE A 292 3.67 23.02 13.27
CA ILE A 292 4.63 24.00 13.80
C ILE A 292 5.40 24.71 12.68
N ASP A 293 5.58 24.06 11.52
CA ASP A 293 6.28 24.65 10.37
C ASP A 293 5.41 25.64 9.57
N GLU A 294 4.18 25.95 10.04
CA GLU A 294 3.26 26.97 9.50
C GLU A 294 2.86 26.81 8.01
N PHE A 295 3.00 25.62 7.44
CA PHE A 295 2.45 25.32 6.11
C PHE A 295 0.92 25.20 6.09
N SER A 296 0.33 25.20 4.89
CA SER A 296 -1.11 25.03 4.69
C SER A 296 -1.63 23.72 5.31
N LEU A 297 -2.88 23.71 5.75
CA LEU A 297 -3.51 22.50 6.28
C LEU A 297 -3.52 21.37 5.25
N GLU A 298 -3.72 21.68 3.97
CA GLU A 298 -3.66 20.73 2.86
C GLU A 298 -2.26 20.09 2.75
N THR A 299 -1.20 20.91 2.76
CA THR A 299 0.19 20.42 2.72
C THR A 299 0.48 19.52 3.93
N ASN A 300 0.17 19.96 5.16
CA ASN A 300 0.49 19.18 6.36
C ASN A 300 -0.36 17.91 6.49
N PHE A 301 -1.65 17.99 6.20
CA PHE A 301 -2.54 16.83 6.24
C PHE A 301 -2.13 15.78 5.21
N SER A 302 -1.84 16.20 3.98
CA SER A 302 -1.40 15.29 2.92
C SER A 302 0.00 14.74 3.17
N ALA A 303 0.91 15.52 3.76
CA ALA A 303 2.24 15.07 4.16
C ALA A 303 2.16 13.95 5.20
N VAL A 304 1.36 14.11 6.26
CA VAL A 304 1.16 13.04 7.26
C VAL A 304 0.42 11.85 6.63
N ALA A 305 -0.61 12.08 5.82
CA ALA A 305 -1.34 10.98 5.17
C ALA A 305 -0.46 10.14 4.24
N THR A 306 0.40 10.77 3.45
CA THR A 306 1.26 10.05 2.51
C THR A 306 2.40 9.32 3.20
N THR A 307 2.99 9.90 4.26
CA THR A 307 4.07 9.23 5.01
C THR A 307 3.53 8.10 5.86
N PHE A 308 2.42 8.33 6.57
CA PHE A 308 1.78 7.33 7.42
C PHE A 308 1.23 6.12 6.65
N ASN A 309 0.79 6.33 5.40
CA ASN A 309 0.34 5.23 4.54
C ASN A 309 1.43 4.72 3.56
N ASN A 310 2.65 5.26 3.64
CA ASN A 310 3.80 4.91 2.81
C ASN A 310 3.55 5.03 1.29
N ILE A 311 2.93 6.13 0.86
CA ILE A 311 2.56 6.34 -0.55
C ILE A 311 3.66 7.08 -1.30
N GLY A 312 4.15 8.19 -0.76
CA GLY A 312 5.19 9.02 -1.38
C GLY A 312 4.74 10.46 -1.60
N PRO A 313 4.04 10.78 -2.71
CA PRO A 313 3.55 12.13 -2.98
C PRO A 313 2.33 12.48 -2.10
N GLY A 314 2.30 13.70 -1.59
CA GLY A 314 1.15 14.32 -0.93
C GLY A 314 0.42 15.26 -1.89
N MET A 315 -0.06 16.40 -1.39
CA MET A 315 -0.73 17.47 -2.15
C MET A 315 -0.01 18.81 -1.93
N ASP A 316 -0.32 19.79 -2.77
CA ASP A 316 0.21 21.16 -2.67
C ASP A 316 1.76 21.15 -2.70
N LYS A 317 2.45 21.68 -1.68
CA LYS A 317 3.92 21.75 -1.65
C LYS A 317 4.63 20.40 -1.62
N VAL A 318 3.97 19.37 -1.10
CA VAL A 318 4.46 17.98 -1.12
C VAL A 318 3.82 17.15 -2.23
N GLY A 319 3.21 17.83 -3.20
CA GLY A 319 2.63 17.20 -4.38
C GLY A 319 3.65 16.44 -5.25
N PRO A 320 3.19 15.88 -6.37
CA PRO A 320 4.00 15.00 -7.22
C PRO A 320 5.22 15.68 -7.85
N MET A 321 5.17 17.01 -8.01
CA MET A 321 6.29 17.83 -8.50
C MET A 321 6.99 18.62 -7.38
N GLY A 322 6.52 18.46 -6.14
CA GLY A 322 7.07 19.08 -4.95
C GLY A 322 8.08 18.18 -4.22
N ASN A 323 8.46 18.56 -3.00
CA ASN A 323 9.33 17.75 -2.16
C ASN A 323 9.19 18.07 -0.67
N PHE A 324 9.71 17.18 0.18
CA PHE A 324 9.73 17.34 1.64
C PHE A 324 10.93 18.15 2.16
N SER A 325 11.69 18.83 1.29
CA SER A 325 12.94 19.48 1.71
C SER A 325 12.69 20.71 2.58
N GLU A 326 11.58 21.40 2.36
CA GLU A 326 11.16 22.62 3.09
C GLU A 326 10.81 22.35 4.57
N TYR A 327 10.47 21.11 4.93
CA TYR A 327 10.14 20.76 6.32
C TYR A 327 11.34 20.89 7.27
N SER A 328 11.07 21.30 8.51
CA SER A 328 12.08 21.39 9.55
C SER A 328 12.63 20.00 9.95
N PRO A 329 13.81 19.93 10.59
CA PRO A 329 14.34 18.66 11.08
C PRO A 329 13.39 17.93 12.04
N LEU A 330 12.63 18.68 12.86
CA LEU A 330 11.63 18.11 13.77
C LEU A 330 10.52 17.40 12.98
N SER A 331 9.91 18.09 12.02
CA SER A 331 8.85 17.53 11.17
C SER A 331 9.35 16.31 10.39
N LYS A 332 10.58 16.34 9.88
CA LYS A 332 11.19 15.17 9.20
C LYS A 332 11.33 13.96 10.11
N ILE A 333 11.65 14.13 11.40
CA ILE A 333 11.69 13.03 12.37
C ILE A 333 10.30 12.45 12.59
N VAL A 334 9.28 13.31 12.75
CA VAL A 334 7.88 12.89 12.92
C VAL A 334 7.41 12.10 11.69
N LEU A 335 7.61 12.65 10.49
CA LEU A 335 7.25 11.99 9.23
C LEU A 335 8.01 10.65 9.03
N THR A 336 9.25 10.55 9.51
CA THR A 336 10.00 9.28 9.49
C THR A 336 9.40 8.25 10.44
N PHE A 337 8.98 8.68 11.63
CA PHE A 337 8.26 7.83 12.57
C PHE A 337 6.93 7.36 11.96
N ASP A 338 6.18 8.25 11.31
CA ASP A 338 4.91 7.91 10.63
C ASP A 338 5.11 6.83 9.56
N MET A 339 6.16 6.95 8.73
CA MET A 339 6.51 5.92 7.74
C MET A 339 6.81 4.55 8.36
N LEU A 340 7.50 4.53 9.50
CA LEU A 340 7.80 3.28 10.21
C LEU A 340 6.54 2.70 10.86
N ALA A 341 5.72 3.54 11.49
CA ALA A 341 4.48 3.16 12.14
C ALA A 341 3.47 2.57 11.15
N GLY A 342 3.32 3.21 9.98
CA GLY A 342 2.52 2.74 8.87
C GLY A 342 2.95 1.36 8.35
N ARG A 343 4.24 1.21 8.06
CA ARG A 343 4.78 -0.04 7.48
C ARG A 343 4.73 -1.22 8.46
N LEU A 344 4.92 -0.99 9.76
CA LEU A 344 4.92 -2.03 10.79
C LEU A 344 3.51 -2.32 11.37
N GLU A 345 2.46 -1.76 10.80
CA GLU A 345 1.07 -1.97 11.24
C GLU A 345 0.78 -1.59 12.71
N LEU A 346 1.37 -0.48 13.20
CA LEU A 346 1.15 0.22 14.48
C LEU A 346 1.40 -0.57 15.78
N PHE A 347 0.88 -1.79 15.92
CA PHE A 347 0.96 -2.57 17.15
C PHE A 347 2.39 -2.94 17.57
N PRO A 348 3.28 -3.40 16.68
CA PRO A 348 4.68 -3.65 17.05
C PRO A 348 5.38 -2.41 17.60
N MET A 349 5.11 -1.24 17.02
CA MET A 349 5.66 0.04 17.49
C MET A 349 5.11 0.42 18.87
N LEU A 350 3.79 0.32 19.08
CA LEU A 350 3.20 0.59 20.41
C LEU A 350 3.69 -0.37 21.49
N ILE A 351 3.89 -1.65 21.15
CA ILE A 351 4.41 -2.65 22.10
C ILE A 351 5.84 -2.32 22.50
N LEU A 352 6.66 -1.77 21.60
CA LEU A 352 8.01 -1.31 21.92
C LEU A 352 8.00 -0.19 22.98
N PHE A 353 7.00 0.70 22.97
CA PHE A 353 6.88 1.75 23.98
C PHE A 353 6.13 1.31 25.25
N SER A 354 5.59 0.09 25.28
CA SER A 354 4.97 -0.44 26.50
C SER A 354 6.03 -0.81 27.53
N PRO A 355 6.03 -0.21 28.75
CA PRO A 355 6.99 -0.55 29.80
C PRO A 355 6.96 -2.02 30.21
N SER A 356 5.80 -2.67 30.02
CA SER A 356 5.60 -4.08 30.32
C SER A 356 6.43 -5.02 29.44
N THR A 357 6.78 -4.59 28.22
CA THR A 357 7.61 -5.36 27.28
C THR A 357 9.06 -5.47 27.75
N TRP A 358 9.56 -4.45 28.45
CA TRP A 358 10.96 -4.35 28.90
C TRP A 358 11.17 -4.88 30.31
N ARG A 359 10.09 -5.09 31.07
CA ARG A 359 10.15 -5.62 32.41
C ARG A 359 10.36 -7.14 32.32
N LYS A 360 11.59 -7.61 32.54
CA LYS A 360 11.87 -9.04 32.75
C LYS A 360 10.90 -9.56 33.83
N ARG A 361 10.03 -10.50 33.48
CA ARG A 361 9.34 -11.32 34.47
C ARG A 361 10.43 -12.13 35.17
N GLY A 362 10.76 -11.72 36.40
CA GLY A 362 11.52 -12.52 37.35
C GLY A 362 10.70 -13.70 37.82
#